data_AF-A0A3B9X2V6-F1
#
_entry.id   AF-A0A3B9X2V6-F1
#
_cell.length_a   1.000
_cell.length_b   1.000
_cell.length_c   1.000
_cell.angle_alpha   90.00
_cell.angle_beta   90.00
_cell.angle_gamma   90.00
#
_symmetry.space_group_name_H-M   'P 1'
#
loop_
_entity.id
_entity.type
_entity.pdbx_description
1 polymer ?
#
loop_
_entity_poly.entity_id
_entity_poly.type
_entity_poly.pdbx_seq_one_letter_code
_entity_poly.pdbx_strand_id
1 'polypeptide(L)'
;MNKFLTTISVLCFSISVGAIDTYDLETGQLLIPNIVAADGTQITMSFVGTGLTATIKDLISIGDSYPASSRALKQKPDYYDIQFGKLLIPQVIVGDTIYEDLIVTLSEIISIDDVKEVLPSGSDFSWEYNLHDSLPEEWKKEFAVIMSNLIDIVPIKSRSGLYYGPIYAWNDNTLLPYKGILGDRRGSSVNGGELRDVGGVVVWLQLEIPSSEFENKYLHRYSVIPHEFFHIYQIARSPEFRIKWMMEGHAATFESLYTQQYYSTNYFQEAQAQVDIKYINDPKLLESYESLDNNYSSSVFFTLALAKELQKLNYSEVGAFRLIFKDFYDQFPTTENWEMLFLDVFKMSVNDFYTKLKAYTNDINTVLPSENLVLQDIFND
;
A
#
# COMPACT_ATOMS: atom_id res chain seq x y z
N MET A 1 32.84 8.10 -0.88
CA MET A 1 32.56 9.53 -0.63
C MET A 1 32.16 10.18 -1.95
N ASN A 2 30.87 10.11 -2.29
CA ASN A 2 30.22 10.88 -3.35
C ASN A 2 28.75 10.95 -2.94
N LYS A 3 28.40 11.97 -2.14
CA LYS A 3 27.01 12.29 -1.87
C LYS A 3 26.46 12.89 -3.16
N PHE A 4 25.65 12.13 -3.89
CA PHE A 4 24.74 12.73 -4.87
C PHE A 4 23.88 13.73 -4.10
N LEU A 5 24.07 15.02 -4.39
CA LEU A 5 23.13 16.05 -3.98
C LEU A 5 21.87 15.84 -4.82
N THR A 6 20.97 14.99 -4.33
CA THR A 6 19.58 15.03 -4.74
C THR A 6 19.03 16.34 -4.20
N THR A 7 18.59 17.22 -5.09
CA THR A 7 17.85 18.42 -4.73
C THR A 7 16.60 17.97 -3.97
N ILE A 8 16.65 18.04 -2.64
CA ILE A 8 15.48 17.85 -1.80
C ILE A 8 14.58 19.06 -2.05
N SER A 9 13.68 18.94 -3.02
CA SER A 9 12.44 19.67 -2.96
C SER A 9 11.77 19.21 -1.68
N VAL A 10 11.87 20.00 -0.62
CA VAL A 10 11.03 19.83 0.56
C VAL A 10 9.61 20.03 0.04
N LEU A 11 8.94 18.94 -0.33
CA LEU A 11 7.49 18.92 -0.39
C LEU A 11 7.05 19.20 1.03
N CYS A 12 6.77 20.47 1.31
CA CYS A 12 5.83 20.80 2.35
C CYS A 12 4.56 20.06 1.95
N PHE A 13 4.24 18.97 2.65
CA PHE A 13 2.90 18.41 2.63
C PHE A 13 1.99 19.51 3.18
N SER A 14 1.43 20.29 2.27
CA SER A 14 0.34 21.18 2.60
C SER A 14 -0.78 20.29 3.10
N ILE A 15 -1.13 20.46 4.36
CA ILE A 15 -2.44 20.04 4.86
C ILE A 15 -3.42 20.90 4.06
N SER A 16 -3.86 20.42 2.89
CA SER A 16 -4.97 21.08 2.21
C SER A 16 -6.14 20.90 3.14
N VAL A 17 -6.54 21.97 3.81
CA VAL A 17 -7.87 22.09 4.41
C VAL A 17 -8.83 22.15 3.22
N GLY A 18 -9.06 20.99 2.60
CA GLY A 18 -9.96 20.85 1.47
C GLY A 18 -11.39 21.02 1.94
N ALA A 19 -12.24 21.58 1.08
CA ALA A 19 -13.67 21.59 1.30
C ALA A 19 -14.19 20.14 1.45
N ILE A 20 -15.36 19.97 2.06
CA ILE A 20 -16.10 18.69 2.08
C ILE A 20 -17.09 18.72 0.92
N ASP A 21 -17.47 17.57 0.38
CA ASP A 21 -18.45 17.49 -0.69
C ASP A 21 -19.77 18.12 -0.24
N THR A 22 -20.39 18.91 -1.13
CA THR A 22 -21.68 19.56 -0.84
C THR A 22 -22.65 19.35 -1.98
N TYR A 23 -23.92 19.17 -1.63
CA TYR A 23 -25.01 19.17 -2.60
C TYR A 23 -25.98 20.30 -2.29
N ASP A 24 -26.16 21.19 -3.25
CA ASP A 24 -27.05 22.32 -3.15
C ASP A 24 -28.44 21.94 -3.70
N LEU A 25 -29.46 21.99 -2.84
CA LEU A 25 -30.84 21.62 -3.17
C LEU A 25 -31.56 22.61 -4.10
N GLU A 26 -31.11 23.87 -4.15
CA GLU A 26 -31.72 24.91 -4.98
C GLU A 26 -31.25 24.80 -6.44
N THR A 27 -29.96 24.53 -6.61
CA THR A 27 -29.30 24.45 -7.92
C THR A 27 -29.22 23.02 -8.46
N GLY A 28 -29.34 22.02 -7.60
CA GLY A 28 -29.13 20.60 -7.94
C GLY A 28 -27.67 20.26 -8.22
N GLN A 29 -26.73 21.08 -7.74
CA GLN A 29 -25.31 20.94 -8.00
C GLN A 29 -24.61 20.20 -6.86
N LEU A 30 -23.81 19.21 -7.26
CA LEU A 30 -22.84 18.52 -6.43
C LEU A 30 -21.45 19.16 -6.64
N LEU A 31 -20.82 19.61 -5.57
CA LEU A 31 -19.44 20.09 -5.55
C LEU A 31 -18.55 19.03 -4.90
N ILE A 32 -17.55 18.56 -5.64
CA ILE A 32 -16.53 17.61 -5.22
C ILE A 32 -15.16 18.25 -5.33
N PRO A 33 -14.43 18.46 -4.22
CA PRO A 33 -13.12 19.08 -4.22
C PRO A 33 -12.03 18.18 -4.79
N ASN A 34 -12.07 16.87 -4.57
CA ASN A 34 -11.05 15.92 -5.03
C ASN A 34 -11.69 14.65 -5.57
N ILE A 35 -11.31 14.25 -6.78
CA ILE A 35 -11.86 13.08 -7.44
C ILE A 35 -10.78 12.28 -8.16
N VAL A 36 -10.88 10.95 -8.07
CA VAL A 36 -10.11 10.00 -8.88
C VAL A 36 -11.07 9.30 -9.83
N ALA A 37 -10.80 9.36 -11.13
CA ALA A 37 -11.57 8.66 -12.15
C ALA A 37 -10.74 7.54 -12.78
N ALA A 38 -11.18 6.29 -12.65
CA ALA A 38 -10.50 5.13 -13.20
C ALA A 38 -11.49 4.01 -13.55
N ASP A 39 -11.07 3.07 -14.39
CA ASP A 39 -11.87 1.87 -14.70
C ASP A 39 -11.56 0.68 -13.76
N GLY A 40 -10.66 0.87 -12.79
CA GLY A 40 -10.26 -0.14 -11.81
C GLY A 40 -9.40 -1.30 -12.37
N THR A 41 -9.06 -1.30 -13.66
CA THR A 41 -8.27 -2.38 -14.30
C THR A 41 -6.77 -2.27 -14.06
N GLN A 42 -6.30 -1.13 -13.53
CA GLN A 42 -4.90 -0.78 -13.28
C GLN A 42 -3.99 -0.70 -14.50
N ILE A 43 -4.47 -1.08 -15.69
CA ILE A 43 -3.68 -1.09 -16.94
C ILE A 43 -4.05 0.05 -17.89
N THR A 44 -5.08 0.82 -17.58
CA THR A 44 -5.51 1.98 -18.37
C THR A 44 -5.15 3.29 -17.68
N MET A 45 -5.25 4.37 -18.46
CA MET A 45 -5.07 5.72 -17.97
C MET A 45 -6.21 6.08 -17.01
N SER A 46 -5.87 6.77 -15.93
CA SER A 46 -6.82 7.35 -14.98
C SER A 46 -6.64 8.87 -14.90
N PHE A 47 -7.52 9.52 -14.16
CA PHE A 47 -7.53 10.96 -14.01
C PHE A 47 -7.66 11.33 -12.54
N VAL A 48 -6.86 12.29 -12.09
CA VAL A 48 -7.01 12.93 -10.78
C VAL A 48 -7.46 14.36 -11.03
N GLY A 49 -8.60 14.74 -10.46
CA GLY A 49 -9.23 16.04 -10.68
C GLY A 49 -9.54 16.79 -9.39
N THR A 50 -9.68 18.09 -9.50
CA THR A 50 -10.11 18.96 -8.39
C THR A 50 -11.25 19.89 -8.81
N GLY A 51 -12.07 20.29 -7.84
CA GLY A 51 -13.14 21.29 -8.04
C GLY A 51 -14.23 20.87 -9.03
N LEU A 52 -14.60 19.59 -9.06
CA LEU A 52 -15.69 19.10 -9.90
C LEU A 52 -17.03 19.70 -9.43
N THR A 53 -17.75 20.32 -10.34
CA THR A 53 -19.16 20.69 -10.18
C THR A 53 -19.99 19.92 -11.20
N ALA A 54 -20.99 19.17 -10.73
CA ALA A 54 -21.82 18.33 -11.58
C ALA A 54 -23.28 18.29 -11.11
N THR A 55 -24.19 17.83 -11.95
CA THR A 55 -25.57 17.53 -11.58
C THR A 55 -25.78 16.01 -11.48
N ILE A 56 -26.57 15.60 -10.50
CA ILE A 56 -26.90 14.18 -10.30
C ILE A 56 -28.05 13.79 -11.22
N LYS A 57 -27.91 12.67 -11.94
CA LYS A 57 -28.97 12.07 -12.74
C LYS A 57 -29.81 11.12 -11.89
N ASP A 58 -29.19 10.07 -11.36
CA ASP A 58 -29.84 9.05 -10.55
C ASP A 58 -29.07 8.81 -9.25
N LEU A 59 -29.79 8.71 -8.13
CA LEU A 59 -29.28 8.15 -6.88
C LEU A 59 -29.45 6.63 -6.93
N ILE A 60 -28.33 5.90 -6.94
CA ILE A 60 -28.33 4.44 -7.03
C ILE A 60 -28.43 3.81 -5.64
N SER A 61 -27.64 4.31 -4.69
CA SER A 61 -27.68 3.87 -3.29
C SER A 61 -27.19 4.95 -2.36
N ILE A 62 -27.55 4.82 -1.09
CA ILE A 62 -27.14 5.69 0.01
C ILE A 62 -27.01 4.85 1.27
N GLY A 63 -25.97 5.11 2.05
CA GLY A 63 -25.77 4.52 3.37
C GLY A 63 -26.51 5.29 4.45
N ASP A 64 -25.82 5.49 5.57
CA ASP A 64 -26.37 6.17 6.74
C ASP A 64 -26.42 7.71 6.56
N SER A 65 -27.17 8.37 7.43
CA SER A 65 -27.24 9.83 7.48
C SER A 65 -27.26 10.37 8.91
N TYR A 66 -26.67 11.56 9.09
CA TYR A 66 -26.39 12.12 10.40
C TYR A 66 -26.50 13.65 10.38
N PRO A 67 -26.83 14.31 11.50
CA PRO A 67 -26.76 15.77 11.57
C PRO A 67 -25.32 16.27 11.32
N ALA A 68 -25.14 17.33 10.53
CA ALA A 68 -23.84 17.91 10.24
C ALA A 68 -23.09 18.38 11.50
N SER A 69 -23.82 18.74 12.56
CA SER A 69 -23.27 19.12 13.86
C SER A 69 -22.74 17.96 14.72
N SER A 70 -22.98 16.70 14.31
CA SER A 70 -22.71 15.52 15.14
C SER A 70 -21.26 15.03 15.09
N ARG A 71 -20.48 15.38 14.06
CA ARG A 71 -19.06 14.99 13.93
C ARG A 71 -18.29 15.88 12.95
N ALA A 72 -16.97 15.91 13.12
CA ALA A 72 -16.06 16.50 12.15
C ALA A 72 -15.79 15.50 11.02
N LEU A 73 -15.89 15.96 9.78
CA LEU A 73 -15.59 15.12 8.61
C LEU A 73 -14.14 15.28 8.19
N LYS A 74 -13.58 14.18 7.72
CA LYS A 74 -12.28 14.15 7.05
C LYS A 74 -12.48 13.93 5.58
N GLN A 75 -11.59 14.54 4.80
CA GLN A 75 -11.67 14.44 3.36
C GLN A 75 -11.12 13.09 2.89
N LYS A 76 -11.93 12.40 2.10
CA LYS A 76 -11.53 11.28 1.26
C LYS A 76 -11.92 11.63 -0.17
N PRO A 77 -11.04 11.45 -1.16
CA PRO A 77 -11.39 11.74 -2.54
C PRO A 77 -12.55 10.84 -3.00
N ASP A 78 -13.37 11.36 -3.90
CA ASP A 78 -14.40 10.58 -4.56
C ASP A 78 -13.81 9.67 -5.62
N TYR A 79 -14.52 8.58 -5.92
CA TYR A 79 -14.11 7.67 -6.98
C TYR A 79 -15.15 7.62 -8.09
N TYR A 80 -14.79 8.07 -9.29
CA TYR A 80 -15.59 7.88 -10.48
C TYR A 80 -15.15 6.63 -11.23
N ASP A 81 -16.02 5.63 -11.21
CA ASP A 81 -15.85 4.42 -11.98
C ASP A 81 -16.23 4.68 -13.45
N ILE A 82 -15.21 4.78 -14.31
CA ILE A 82 -15.38 5.06 -15.74
C ILE A 82 -16.09 3.89 -16.44
N GLN A 83 -15.85 2.66 -16.00
CA GLN A 83 -16.44 1.47 -16.63
C GLN A 83 -17.95 1.42 -16.41
N PHE A 84 -18.41 1.75 -15.21
CA PHE A 84 -19.82 1.70 -14.86
C PHE A 84 -20.54 3.06 -14.91
N GLY A 85 -19.81 4.15 -15.13
CA GLY A 85 -20.36 5.50 -15.13
C GLY A 85 -20.95 5.91 -13.77
N LYS A 86 -20.34 5.44 -12.68
CA LYS A 86 -20.82 5.63 -11.31
C LYS A 86 -19.84 6.46 -10.51
N LEU A 87 -20.36 7.41 -9.75
CA LEU A 87 -19.61 8.18 -8.77
C LEU A 87 -19.88 7.62 -7.38
N LEU A 88 -18.81 7.27 -6.68
CA LEU A 88 -18.82 6.81 -5.29
C LEU A 88 -18.38 7.99 -4.42
N ILE A 89 -19.29 8.44 -3.57
CA ILE A 89 -19.11 9.61 -2.70
C ILE A 89 -19.07 9.10 -1.26
N PRO A 90 -17.91 9.16 -0.57
CA PRO A 90 -17.80 8.70 0.81
C PRO A 90 -18.75 9.46 1.74
N GLN A 91 -18.78 10.81 1.63
CA GLN A 91 -19.56 11.68 2.50
C GLN A 91 -19.95 12.98 1.77
N VAL A 92 -21.23 13.36 1.79
CA VAL A 92 -21.70 14.64 1.24
C VAL A 92 -22.60 15.37 2.23
N ILE A 93 -22.42 16.69 2.33
CA ILE A 93 -23.29 17.57 3.11
C ILE A 93 -24.43 18.08 2.24
N VAL A 94 -25.66 17.90 2.71
CA VAL A 94 -26.89 18.42 2.09
C VAL A 94 -27.68 19.18 3.15
N GLY A 95 -27.63 20.51 3.09
CA GLY A 95 -28.14 21.37 4.17
C GLY A 95 -27.46 21.03 5.51
N ASP A 96 -28.25 20.65 6.51
CA ASP A 96 -27.76 20.28 7.85
C ASP A 96 -27.54 18.78 8.04
N THR A 97 -27.54 17.99 6.95
CA THR A 97 -27.41 16.52 7.00
C THR A 97 -26.18 16.06 6.23
N ILE A 98 -25.43 15.14 6.84
CA ILE A 98 -24.36 14.38 6.20
C ILE A 98 -24.95 13.06 5.72
N TYR A 99 -24.71 12.69 4.47
CA TYR A 99 -25.03 11.38 3.92
C TYR A 99 -23.74 10.65 3.60
N GLU A 100 -23.69 9.33 3.85
CA GLU A 100 -22.52 8.51 3.62
C GLU A 100 -22.76 7.44 2.55
N ASP A 101 -21.68 6.98 1.92
CA ASP A 101 -21.66 5.85 0.99
C ASP A 101 -22.66 5.98 -0.18
N LEU A 102 -22.70 7.17 -0.79
CA LEU A 102 -23.57 7.39 -1.94
C LEU A 102 -22.96 6.79 -3.19
N ILE A 103 -23.83 6.20 -4.00
CA ILE A 103 -23.52 5.85 -5.38
C ILE A 103 -24.50 6.61 -6.26
N VAL A 104 -23.99 7.45 -7.15
CA VAL A 104 -24.79 8.26 -8.06
C VAL A 104 -24.33 8.11 -9.50
N THR A 105 -25.20 8.44 -10.45
CA THR A 105 -24.83 8.73 -11.84
C THR A 105 -24.88 10.23 -12.07
N LEU A 106 -23.97 10.75 -12.89
CA LEU A 106 -23.94 12.17 -13.24
C LEU A 106 -24.77 12.42 -14.50
N SER A 107 -25.50 13.53 -14.52
CA SER A 107 -26.24 14.00 -15.70
C SER A 107 -25.34 14.89 -16.56
N GLU A 108 -24.75 15.91 -15.96
CA GLU A 108 -23.90 16.90 -16.62
C GLU A 108 -22.74 17.29 -15.71
N ILE A 109 -21.54 17.40 -16.30
CA ILE A 109 -20.39 18.05 -15.66
C ILE A 109 -20.45 19.52 -16.04
N ILE A 110 -20.61 20.40 -15.05
CA ILE A 110 -20.70 21.85 -15.23
C ILE A 110 -19.29 22.45 -15.35
N SER A 111 -18.39 22.06 -14.45
CA SER A 111 -17.00 22.52 -14.45
C SER A 111 -16.09 21.53 -13.71
N ILE A 112 -14.80 21.62 -13.99
CA ILE A 112 -13.71 20.99 -13.26
C ILE A 112 -12.51 21.93 -13.33
N ASP A 113 -11.81 22.14 -12.21
CA ASP A 113 -10.75 23.15 -12.12
C ASP A 113 -9.46 22.63 -12.77
N ASP A 114 -8.84 21.63 -12.15
CA ASP A 114 -7.64 20.98 -12.67
C ASP A 114 -7.88 19.48 -12.89
N VAL A 115 -7.29 18.94 -13.96
CA VAL A 115 -7.29 17.50 -14.27
C VAL A 115 -5.90 17.07 -14.68
N LYS A 116 -5.38 16.04 -14.01
CA LYS A 116 -4.12 15.39 -14.34
C LYS A 116 -4.39 13.98 -14.87
N GLU A 117 -3.90 13.71 -16.07
CA GLU A 117 -3.83 12.35 -16.61
C GLU A 117 -2.73 11.55 -15.88
N VAL A 118 -3.06 10.33 -15.48
CA VAL A 118 -2.14 9.40 -14.84
C VAL A 118 -2.03 8.14 -15.70
N LEU A 119 -0.86 7.95 -16.30
CA LEU A 119 -0.54 6.79 -17.12
C LEU A 119 -0.66 5.47 -16.31
N PRO A 120 -0.75 4.31 -16.97
CA PRO A 120 -0.78 3.00 -16.28
C PRO A 120 0.41 2.76 -15.35
N SER A 121 1.60 3.28 -15.69
CA SER A 121 2.81 3.22 -14.88
C SER A 121 2.91 4.31 -13.80
N GLY A 122 1.92 5.20 -13.69
CA GLY A 122 1.88 6.26 -12.68
C GLY A 122 0.99 5.90 -11.49
N SER A 123 1.20 6.56 -10.35
CA SER A 123 0.32 6.44 -9.18
C SER A 123 -0.79 7.49 -9.21
N ASP A 124 -2.04 7.09 -8.99
CA ASP A 124 -3.21 7.96 -8.78
C ASP A 124 -3.80 7.80 -7.36
N PHE A 125 -3.21 6.90 -6.55
CA PHE A 125 -3.66 6.59 -5.21
C PHE A 125 -3.39 7.75 -4.25
N SER A 126 -4.38 8.10 -3.44
CA SER A 126 -4.31 9.23 -2.52
C SER A 126 -3.91 8.83 -1.11
N TRP A 127 -2.99 9.59 -0.50
CA TRP A 127 -2.50 9.36 0.86
C TRP A 127 -2.92 10.49 1.81
N GLU A 128 -3.38 10.15 3.02
CA GLU A 128 -3.53 11.11 4.13
C GLU A 128 -2.52 10.79 5.23
N TYR A 129 -1.74 11.77 5.64
CA TYR A 129 -0.70 11.60 6.66
C TYR A 129 -1.16 12.10 8.03
N ASN A 130 -1.49 11.17 8.92
CA ASN A 130 -1.79 11.43 10.34
C ASN A 130 -0.56 11.09 11.18
N LEU A 131 0.42 12.00 11.22
CA LEU A 131 1.65 11.83 12.01
C LEU A 131 1.51 12.50 13.37
N HIS A 132 1.46 11.71 14.45
CA HIS A 132 1.28 12.23 15.80
C HIS A 132 2.52 13.01 16.29
N ASP A 133 2.30 14.00 17.18
CA ASP A 133 3.36 14.84 17.74
C ASP A 133 4.34 14.10 18.67
N SER A 134 4.04 12.86 19.03
CA SER A 134 4.98 11.99 19.77
C SER A 134 6.15 11.49 18.93
N LEU A 135 6.07 11.64 17.61
CA LEU A 135 7.15 11.28 16.69
C LEU A 135 8.17 12.44 16.58
N PRO A 136 9.48 12.17 16.67
CA PRO A 136 10.50 13.20 16.46
C PRO A 136 10.43 13.81 15.06
N GLU A 137 10.69 15.12 14.95
CA GLU A 137 10.68 15.83 13.67
C GLU A 137 11.64 15.24 12.63
N GLU A 138 12.80 14.72 13.06
CA GLU A 138 13.74 14.04 12.17
C GLU A 138 13.17 12.73 11.59
N TRP A 139 12.32 12.03 12.36
CA TRP A 139 11.62 10.86 11.84
C TRP A 139 10.54 11.26 10.83
N LYS A 140 9.77 12.32 11.10
CA LYS A 140 8.74 12.82 10.16
C LYS A 140 9.36 13.26 8.82
N LYS A 141 10.54 13.89 8.85
CA LYS A 141 11.31 14.24 7.64
C LYS A 141 11.77 13.01 6.88
N GLU A 142 12.31 12.00 7.57
CA GLU A 142 12.75 10.77 6.91
C GLU A 142 11.57 9.98 6.35
N PHE A 143 10.45 9.92 7.08
CA PHE A 143 9.19 9.35 6.60
C PHE A 143 8.74 9.99 5.27
N ALA A 144 8.81 11.33 5.18
CA ALA A 144 8.50 12.05 3.95
C ALA A 144 9.39 11.61 2.77
N VAL A 145 10.69 11.44 3.00
CA VAL A 145 11.63 10.96 1.99
C VAL A 145 11.31 9.53 1.57
N ILE A 146 11.03 8.64 2.54
CA ILE A 146 10.69 7.25 2.27
C ILE A 146 9.41 7.15 1.44
N MET A 147 8.35 7.86 1.84
CA MET A 147 7.08 7.87 1.09
C MET A 147 7.27 8.41 -0.33
N SER A 148 8.07 9.47 -0.51
CA SER A 148 8.38 9.99 -1.85
C SER A 148 9.08 8.93 -2.71
N ASN A 149 10.12 8.28 -2.18
CA ASN A 149 10.82 7.22 -2.90
C ASN A 149 9.86 6.07 -3.28
N LEU A 150 8.98 5.65 -2.35
CA LEU A 150 8.08 4.53 -2.57
C LEU A 150 7.00 4.84 -3.61
N ILE A 151 6.42 6.04 -3.59
CA ILE A 151 5.45 6.49 -4.59
C ILE A 151 6.09 6.53 -5.99
N ASP A 152 7.36 6.90 -6.08
CA ASP A 152 8.09 6.97 -7.35
C ASP A 152 8.48 5.58 -7.88
N ILE A 153 8.87 4.64 -6.99
CA ILE A 153 9.34 3.30 -7.37
C ILE A 153 8.18 2.35 -7.63
N VAL A 154 7.15 2.39 -6.78
CA VAL A 154 6.07 1.39 -6.75
C VAL A 154 4.72 2.11 -6.91
N PRO A 155 4.32 2.41 -8.17
CA PRO A 155 3.08 3.11 -8.43
C PRO A 155 1.86 2.25 -8.05
N ILE A 156 0.90 2.86 -7.35
CA ILE A 156 -0.35 2.23 -6.95
C ILE A 156 -1.49 2.86 -7.75
N LYS A 157 -2.24 2.01 -8.45
CA LYS A 157 -3.43 2.41 -9.20
C LYS A 157 -4.68 2.19 -8.37
N SER A 158 -5.54 3.18 -8.43
CA SER A 158 -6.82 3.27 -7.76
C SER A 158 -7.81 2.36 -8.44
N ARG A 159 -8.66 1.76 -7.62
CA ARG A 159 -9.83 1.02 -8.06
C ARG A 159 -10.96 1.22 -7.07
N SER A 160 -12.16 0.81 -7.46
CA SER A 160 -13.30 0.80 -6.54
C SER A 160 -12.95 0.07 -5.23
N GLY A 161 -13.18 0.75 -4.11
CA GLY A 161 -12.85 0.26 -2.76
C GLY A 161 -11.38 0.39 -2.34
N LEU A 162 -10.47 0.84 -3.20
CA LEU A 162 -9.06 1.08 -2.87
C LEU A 162 -8.46 2.19 -3.75
N TYR A 163 -8.65 3.44 -3.33
CA TYR A 163 -8.16 4.65 -4.01
C TYR A 163 -7.61 5.70 -3.02
N TYR A 164 -7.72 5.41 -1.73
CA TYR A 164 -7.32 6.29 -0.63
C TYR A 164 -6.82 5.43 0.54
N GLY A 165 -5.68 5.83 1.11
CA GLY A 165 -5.05 5.16 2.23
C GLY A 165 -4.55 6.16 3.27
N PRO A 166 -5.21 6.30 4.43
CA PRO A 166 -4.67 7.09 5.52
C PRO A 166 -3.54 6.32 6.22
N ILE A 167 -2.53 7.06 6.68
CA ILE A 167 -1.42 6.56 7.47
C ILE A 167 -1.51 7.18 8.85
N TYR A 168 -1.61 6.35 9.88
CA TYR A 168 -1.61 6.76 11.28
C TYR A 168 -0.30 6.34 11.92
N ALA A 169 0.55 7.28 12.29
CA ALA A 169 1.85 6.99 12.89
C ALA A 169 1.99 7.63 14.26
N TRP A 170 2.49 6.89 15.24
CA TRP A 170 2.77 7.41 16.59
C TRP A 170 3.92 6.64 17.26
N ASN A 171 4.53 7.27 18.25
CA ASN A 171 5.47 6.61 19.15
C ASN A 171 4.72 5.86 20.28
N ASP A 172 5.10 4.63 20.58
CA ASP A 172 4.47 3.77 21.59
C ASP A 172 4.52 4.32 23.04
N ASN A 173 5.34 5.35 23.28
CA ASN A 173 5.35 6.10 24.54
C ASN A 173 4.05 6.91 24.77
N THR A 174 3.21 7.04 23.74
CA THR A 174 1.90 7.66 23.80
C THR A 174 0.84 6.58 23.69
N LEU A 175 -0.02 6.49 24.70
CA LEU A 175 -1.04 5.44 24.75
C LEU A 175 -2.15 5.69 23.73
N LEU A 176 -2.09 4.98 22.59
CA LEU A 176 -3.15 4.85 21.59
C LEU A 176 -3.80 6.20 21.20
N PRO A 177 -3.04 7.16 20.65
CA PRO A 177 -3.56 8.50 20.34
C PRO A 177 -4.73 8.49 19.35
N TYR A 178 -4.84 7.43 18.53
CA TYR A 178 -5.90 7.24 17.56
C TYR A 178 -6.98 6.25 18.01
N LYS A 179 -7.11 5.96 19.31
CA LYS A 179 -8.10 4.98 19.82
C LYS A 179 -9.54 5.24 19.37
N GLY A 180 -9.94 6.51 19.21
CA GLY A 180 -11.27 6.87 18.72
C GLY A 180 -11.55 6.43 17.28
N ILE A 181 -10.50 6.24 16.48
CA ILE A 181 -10.56 5.89 15.05
C ILE A 181 -10.19 4.41 14.85
N LEU A 182 -9.07 3.99 15.45
CA LEU A 182 -8.45 2.68 15.22
C LEU A 182 -8.81 1.64 16.30
N GLY A 183 -9.53 2.02 17.35
CA GLY A 183 -9.78 1.15 18.51
C GLY A 183 -8.52 0.86 19.32
N ASP A 184 -8.47 -0.30 19.98
CA ASP A 184 -7.35 -0.70 20.86
C ASP A 184 -6.19 -1.38 20.13
N ARG A 185 -6.02 -1.10 18.82
CA ARG A 185 -4.99 -1.70 17.97
C ARG A 185 -3.59 -1.19 18.32
N ARG A 186 -2.60 -2.07 18.19
CA ARG A 186 -1.18 -1.82 18.45
C ARG A 186 -0.33 -2.40 17.32
N GLY A 187 0.94 -2.02 17.30
CA GLY A 187 1.92 -2.44 16.32
C GLY A 187 1.78 -1.71 14.99
N SER A 188 2.65 -2.08 14.06
CA SER A 188 2.57 -1.63 12.67
C SER A 188 1.89 -2.69 11.82
N SER A 189 0.95 -2.29 10.97
CA SER A 189 0.27 -3.18 10.02
C SER A 189 -0.58 -2.41 9.01
N VAL A 190 -0.89 -3.05 7.88
CA VAL A 190 -2.03 -2.71 7.04
C VAL A 190 -3.32 -3.31 7.61
N ASN A 191 -4.37 -2.51 7.68
CA ASN A 191 -5.69 -2.92 8.17
C ASN A 191 -6.79 -2.43 7.23
N GLY A 192 -7.97 -3.06 7.30
CA GLY A 192 -9.16 -2.64 6.57
C GLY A 192 -10.40 -2.63 7.46
N GLY A 193 -11.32 -1.71 7.19
CA GLY A 193 -12.55 -1.56 7.94
C GLY A 193 -13.26 -0.23 7.68
N GLU A 194 -14.43 -0.06 8.28
CA GLU A 194 -15.19 1.19 8.19
C GLU A 194 -14.58 2.25 9.11
N LEU A 195 -14.30 3.44 8.56
CA LEU A 195 -13.83 4.60 9.32
C LEU A 195 -14.92 5.69 9.33
N ARG A 196 -15.53 5.90 10.51
CA ARG A 196 -16.69 6.79 10.68
C ARG A 196 -16.45 8.23 10.26
N ASP A 197 -15.24 8.75 10.40
CA ASP A 197 -14.98 10.17 10.12
C ASP A 197 -14.66 10.42 8.64
N VAL A 198 -14.56 9.35 7.84
CA VAL A 198 -14.06 9.37 6.45
C VAL A 198 -15.08 8.78 5.46
N GLY A 199 -15.99 7.91 5.92
CA GLY A 199 -17.02 7.26 5.10
C GLY A 199 -16.51 6.01 4.37
N GLY A 200 -17.33 4.96 4.41
CA GLY A 200 -17.10 3.68 3.75
C GLY A 200 -15.95 2.83 4.29
N VAL A 201 -15.68 1.73 3.58
CA VAL A 201 -14.53 0.85 3.86
C VAL A 201 -13.25 1.54 3.41
N VAL A 202 -12.26 1.55 4.29
CA VAL A 202 -10.94 2.13 4.07
C VAL A 202 -9.88 1.09 4.42
N VAL A 203 -8.82 1.04 3.61
CA VAL A 203 -7.58 0.35 3.96
C VAL A 203 -6.59 1.41 4.46
N TRP A 204 -6.01 1.20 5.64
CA TRP A 204 -5.09 2.16 6.26
C TRP A 204 -3.79 1.49 6.71
N LEU A 205 -2.75 2.30 6.81
CA LEU A 205 -1.50 1.93 7.47
C LEU A 205 -1.55 2.45 8.90
N GLN A 206 -1.23 1.60 9.85
CA GLN A 206 -0.86 2.04 11.19
C GLN A 206 0.62 1.76 11.41
N LEU A 207 1.32 2.73 12.00
CA LEU A 207 2.75 2.68 12.27
C LEU A 207 2.99 3.08 13.73
N GLU A 208 2.80 2.13 14.65
CA GLU A 208 3.25 2.29 16.04
C GLU A 208 4.76 2.02 16.10
N ILE A 209 5.54 3.08 16.28
CA ILE A 209 7.01 3.01 16.34
C ILE A 209 7.44 2.87 17.80
N PRO A 210 8.16 1.79 18.16
CA PRO A 210 8.63 1.62 19.53
C PRO A 210 9.61 2.71 19.96
N SER A 211 9.40 3.26 21.15
CA SER A 211 10.26 4.28 21.77
C SER A 211 11.73 3.86 21.82
N SER A 212 11.98 2.59 22.11
CA SER A 212 13.32 1.99 22.16
C SER A 212 14.07 2.07 20.83
N GLU A 213 13.38 2.17 19.68
CA GLU A 213 14.02 2.30 18.36
C GLU A 213 14.57 3.70 18.11
N PHE A 214 14.00 4.72 18.76
CA PHE A 214 14.56 6.07 18.76
C PHE A 214 15.79 6.16 19.66
N GLU A 215 15.73 5.53 20.84
CA GLU A 215 16.84 5.52 21.82
C GLU A 215 18.05 4.75 21.28
N ASN A 216 17.81 3.54 20.78
CA ASN A 216 18.86 2.63 20.30
C ASN A 216 19.16 2.80 18.81
N LYS A 217 18.42 3.68 18.12
CA LYS A 217 18.55 3.94 16.68
C LYS A 217 18.37 2.68 15.83
N TYR A 218 17.49 1.76 16.23
CA TYR A 218 17.15 0.58 15.44
C TYR A 218 16.49 0.96 14.11
N LEU A 219 16.96 0.36 13.01
CA LEU A 219 16.55 0.72 11.65
C LEU A 219 15.08 0.40 11.35
N HIS A 220 14.48 -0.52 12.12
CA HIS A 220 13.07 -0.91 11.98
C HIS A 220 12.11 0.29 11.92
N ARG A 221 12.38 1.38 12.66
CA ARG A 221 11.60 2.63 12.62
C ARG A 221 11.43 3.22 11.21
N TYR A 222 12.33 2.88 10.30
CA TYR A 222 12.27 3.25 8.88
C TYR A 222 11.93 2.08 7.97
N SER A 223 12.39 0.85 8.26
CA SER A 223 12.13 -0.33 7.40
C SER A 223 10.67 -0.76 7.41
N VAL A 224 9.93 -0.51 8.50
CA VAL A 224 8.51 -0.86 8.58
C VAL A 224 7.65 -0.06 7.58
N ILE A 225 8.08 1.14 7.20
CA ILE A 225 7.36 1.98 6.23
C ILE A 225 7.29 1.32 4.83
N PRO A 226 8.41 0.92 4.18
CA PRO A 226 8.36 0.20 2.91
C PRO A 226 7.68 -1.17 3.02
N HIS A 227 7.77 -1.86 4.18
CA HIS A 227 7.05 -3.13 4.40
C HIS A 227 5.53 -2.93 4.29
N GLU A 228 4.97 -2.01 5.07
CA GLU A 228 3.52 -1.76 5.06
C GLU A 228 3.04 -1.06 3.79
N PHE A 229 3.87 -0.23 3.16
CA PHE A 229 3.57 0.34 1.85
C PHE A 229 3.42 -0.75 0.79
N PHE A 230 4.34 -1.73 0.78
CA PHE A 230 4.31 -2.81 -0.21
C PHE A 230 3.07 -3.69 -0.06
N HIS A 231 2.56 -3.88 1.15
CA HIS A 231 1.27 -4.54 1.37
C HIS A 231 0.11 -3.82 0.66
N ILE A 232 0.08 -2.48 0.58
CA ILE A 232 -0.95 -1.78 -0.20
C ILE A 232 -0.81 -2.04 -1.69
N TYR A 233 0.42 -2.07 -2.20
CA TYR A 233 0.67 -2.46 -3.59
C TYR A 233 0.17 -3.89 -3.87
N GLN A 234 0.47 -4.84 -2.98
CA GLN A 234 0.00 -6.22 -3.10
C GLN A 234 -1.53 -6.30 -3.03
N ILE A 235 -2.17 -5.62 -2.07
CA ILE A 235 -3.63 -5.59 -1.93
C ILE A 235 -4.29 -4.93 -3.13
N ALA A 236 -3.71 -3.87 -3.68
CA ALA A 236 -4.21 -3.20 -4.86
C ALA A 236 -4.31 -4.17 -6.03
N ARG A 237 -3.32 -5.03 -6.25
CA ARG A 237 -3.35 -6.03 -7.31
C ARG A 237 -4.09 -7.31 -6.92
N SER A 238 -4.07 -7.70 -5.65
CA SER A 238 -4.44 -9.04 -5.21
C SER A 238 -5.18 -9.04 -3.86
N PRO A 239 -6.39 -8.44 -3.78
CA PRO A 239 -7.11 -8.23 -2.53
C PRO A 239 -7.46 -9.53 -1.79
N GLU A 240 -7.62 -10.63 -2.52
CA GLU A 240 -8.05 -11.94 -1.99
C GLU A 240 -6.87 -12.95 -1.88
N PHE A 241 -5.64 -12.48 -2.01
CA PHE A 241 -4.45 -13.32 -1.91
C PHE A 241 -3.95 -13.42 -0.47
N ARG A 242 -3.81 -14.65 0.06
CA ARG A 242 -3.56 -14.92 1.48
C ARG A 242 -2.51 -15.99 1.73
N ILE A 243 -1.53 -16.14 0.83
CA ILE A 243 -0.39 -17.04 1.04
C ILE A 243 0.69 -16.30 1.81
N LYS A 244 0.85 -16.62 3.11
CA LYS A 244 1.67 -15.82 4.04
C LYS A 244 3.09 -15.60 3.53
N TRP A 245 3.80 -16.65 3.12
CA TRP A 245 5.20 -16.49 2.71
C TRP A 245 5.37 -15.58 1.49
N MET A 246 4.39 -15.53 0.60
CA MET A 246 4.40 -14.60 -0.54
C MET A 246 3.97 -13.20 -0.12
N MET A 247 2.98 -13.05 0.75
CA MET A 247 2.56 -11.74 1.23
C MET A 247 3.64 -11.10 2.12
N GLU A 248 3.92 -11.72 3.27
CA GLU A 248 4.88 -11.21 4.25
C GLU A 248 6.33 -11.39 3.81
N GLY A 249 6.68 -12.51 3.18
CA GLY A 249 8.06 -12.72 2.72
C GLY A 249 8.46 -11.77 1.60
N HIS A 250 7.54 -11.45 0.66
CA HIS A 250 7.84 -10.45 -0.36
C HIS A 250 7.95 -9.05 0.24
N ALA A 251 7.04 -8.64 1.13
CA ALA A 251 7.10 -7.35 1.82
C ALA A 251 8.37 -7.21 2.68
N ALA A 252 8.71 -8.25 3.45
CA ALA A 252 9.90 -8.31 4.28
C ALA A 252 11.21 -8.32 3.45
N THR A 253 11.18 -8.91 2.25
CA THR A 253 12.31 -8.84 1.30
C THR A 253 12.41 -7.46 0.68
N PHE A 254 11.27 -6.82 0.36
CA PHE A 254 11.21 -5.48 -0.19
C PHE A 254 11.77 -4.43 0.80
N GLU A 255 11.42 -4.49 2.09
CA GLU A 255 12.02 -3.60 3.11
C GLU A 255 13.54 -3.82 3.23
N SER A 256 14.02 -5.06 3.11
CA SER A 256 15.45 -5.37 3.19
C SER A 256 16.22 -4.85 1.99
N LEU A 257 15.65 -4.92 0.78
CA LEU A 257 16.24 -4.28 -0.40
C LEU A 257 16.21 -2.75 -0.28
N TYR A 258 15.11 -2.17 0.20
CA TYR A 258 15.00 -0.74 0.44
C TYR A 258 16.10 -0.25 1.40
N THR A 259 16.28 -0.95 2.51
CA THR A 259 17.28 -0.59 3.52
C THR A 259 18.72 -0.78 3.05
N GLN A 260 18.98 -1.83 2.27
CA GLN A 260 20.27 -2.02 1.62
C GLN A 260 20.58 -0.85 0.68
N GLN A 261 19.62 -0.45 -0.13
CA GLN A 261 19.78 0.62 -1.11
C GLN A 261 19.97 2.00 -0.46
N TYR A 262 19.09 2.38 0.47
CA TYR A 262 19.02 3.76 0.99
C TYR A 262 19.78 3.98 2.29
N TYR A 263 20.00 2.93 3.09
CA TYR A 263 20.72 3.01 4.37
C TYR A 263 22.04 2.25 4.36
N SER A 264 22.38 1.54 3.27
CA SER A 264 23.58 0.69 3.19
C SER A 264 23.63 -0.36 4.31
N THR A 265 22.46 -0.86 4.71
CA THR A 265 22.29 -1.85 5.77
C THR A 265 21.78 -3.17 5.19
N ASN A 266 22.46 -4.27 5.48
CA ASN A 266 22.00 -5.60 5.11
C ASN A 266 20.98 -6.11 6.15
N TYR A 267 19.73 -5.66 6.01
CA TYR A 267 18.67 -5.99 6.96
C TYR A 267 18.29 -7.48 6.94
N PHE A 268 18.56 -8.19 5.85
CA PHE A 268 18.45 -9.66 5.80
C PHE A 268 19.27 -10.33 6.90
N GLN A 269 20.50 -9.85 7.12
CA GLN A 269 21.39 -10.40 8.16
C GLN A 269 21.06 -9.87 9.55
N GLU A 270 20.64 -8.60 9.66
CA GLU A 270 20.35 -7.98 10.96
C GLU A 270 19.06 -8.48 11.60
N ALA A 271 18.01 -8.71 10.81
CA ALA A 271 16.66 -9.00 11.32
C ALA A 271 16.11 -10.37 10.91
N GLN A 272 16.57 -10.95 9.80
CA GLN A 272 15.91 -12.08 9.12
C GLN A 272 16.79 -13.35 9.02
N ALA A 273 17.92 -13.41 9.72
CA ALA A 273 18.86 -14.53 9.63
C ALA A 273 18.41 -15.83 10.33
N GLN A 274 17.34 -15.79 11.12
CA GLN A 274 16.84 -16.93 11.91
C GLN A 274 15.92 -17.85 11.10
N VAL A 275 16.42 -18.45 10.02
CA VAL A 275 15.63 -19.35 9.16
C VAL A 275 15.40 -20.69 9.86
N ASP A 276 14.14 -21.10 9.97
CA ASP A 276 13.77 -22.36 10.61
C ASP A 276 13.73 -23.51 9.59
N ILE A 277 14.59 -24.51 9.78
CA ILE A 277 14.70 -25.69 8.93
C ILE A 277 13.38 -26.47 8.81
N LYS A 278 12.47 -26.34 9.79
CA LYS A 278 11.16 -27.02 9.72
C LYS A 278 10.37 -26.59 8.50
N TYR A 279 10.44 -25.31 8.13
CA TYR A 279 9.71 -24.79 6.98
C TYR A 279 10.37 -25.20 5.66
N ILE A 280 11.69 -25.34 5.62
CA ILE A 280 12.37 -25.92 4.44
C ILE A 280 11.93 -27.38 4.22
N ASN A 281 11.77 -28.15 5.31
CA ASN A 281 11.34 -29.54 5.23
C ASN A 281 9.85 -29.70 4.92
N ASP A 282 9.01 -28.79 5.41
CA ASP A 282 7.56 -28.72 5.13
C ASP A 282 7.12 -27.30 4.74
N PRO A 283 7.35 -26.89 3.48
CA PRO A 283 7.10 -25.53 3.00
C PRO A 283 5.65 -25.06 3.12
N LYS A 284 4.68 -25.97 3.05
CA LYS A 284 3.26 -25.66 3.12
C LYS A 284 2.86 -25.01 4.45
N LEU A 285 3.63 -25.26 5.52
CA LEU A 285 3.39 -24.61 6.81
C LEU A 285 3.49 -23.08 6.72
N LEU A 286 4.29 -22.53 5.81
CA LEU A 286 4.42 -21.08 5.61
C LEU A 286 3.36 -20.48 4.68
N GLU A 287 2.41 -21.27 4.16
CA GLU A 287 1.25 -20.70 3.47
C GLU A 287 0.27 -20.08 4.47
N SER A 288 0.22 -20.61 5.70
CA SER A 288 -0.71 -20.19 6.75
C SER A 288 -0.16 -19.07 7.63
N TYR A 289 -1.02 -18.09 7.93
CA TYR A 289 -0.76 -17.01 8.89
C TYR A 289 -0.53 -17.50 10.33
N GLU A 290 -1.00 -18.70 10.67
CA GLU A 290 -0.79 -19.34 11.98
C GLU A 290 0.65 -19.82 12.21
N SER A 291 1.51 -19.78 11.18
CA SER A 291 2.92 -20.15 11.31
C SER A 291 3.69 -19.18 12.22
N LEU A 292 4.51 -19.72 13.12
CA LEU A 292 5.37 -18.93 14.01
C LEU A 292 6.72 -18.64 13.33
N ASP A 293 6.69 -17.92 12.21
CA ASP A 293 7.87 -17.50 11.45
C ASP A 293 8.41 -16.18 11.99
N ASN A 294 9.51 -16.23 12.74
CA ASN A 294 10.03 -15.06 13.46
C ASN A 294 10.59 -14.03 12.49
N ASN A 295 10.13 -12.77 12.58
CA ASN A 295 10.48 -11.69 11.64
C ASN A 295 10.32 -12.08 10.15
N TYR A 296 9.44 -13.05 9.86
CA TYR A 296 9.26 -13.60 8.52
C TYR A 296 10.54 -14.17 7.88
N SER A 297 11.55 -14.54 8.69
CA SER A 297 12.88 -14.96 8.23
C SER A 297 12.82 -16.11 7.21
N SER A 298 11.94 -17.08 7.43
CA SER A 298 11.81 -18.24 6.57
C SER A 298 11.00 -17.93 5.31
N SER A 299 10.03 -17.01 5.41
CA SER A 299 9.29 -16.46 4.27
C SER A 299 10.19 -15.62 3.34
N VAL A 300 11.07 -14.80 3.93
CA VAL A 300 12.13 -14.08 3.21
C VAL A 300 13.07 -15.08 2.55
N PHE A 301 13.50 -16.11 3.27
CA PHE A 301 14.34 -17.16 2.71
C PHE A 301 13.70 -17.81 1.48
N PHE A 302 12.39 -18.09 1.50
CA PHE A 302 11.67 -18.64 0.35
C PHE A 302 11.69 -17.68 -0.85
N THR A 303 11.48 -16.39 -0.60
CA THR A 303 11.53 -15.35 -1.62
C THR A 303 12.91 -15.31 -2.30
N LEU A 304 13.98 -15.30 -1.49
CA LEU A 304 15.35 -15.30 -1.97
C LEU A 304 15.74 -16.60 -2.70
N ALA A 305 15.32 -17.75 -2.17
CA ALA A 305 15.53 -19.05 -2.81
C ALA A 305 14.80 -19.14 -4.17
N LEU A 306 13.58 -18.61 -4.27
CA LEU A 306 12.84 -18.49 -5.53
C LEU A 306 13.62 -17.65 -6.54
N ALA A 307 14.16 -16.50 -6.13
CA ALA A 307 15.01 -15.67 -7.00
C ALA A 307 16.26 -16.42 -7.48
N LYS A 308 16.87 -17.26 -6.65
CA LYS A 308 18.01 -18.12 -7.07
C LYS A 308 17.58 -19.23 -8.03
N GLU A 309 16.43 -19.85 -7.83
CA GLU A 309 15.89 -20.85 -8.76
C GLU A 309 15.55 -20.22 -10.13
N LEU A 310 15.00 -19.02 -10.16
CA LEU A 310 14.78 -18.26 -11.40
C LEU A 310 16.10 -17.92 -12.10
N GLN A 311 17.15 -17.54 -11.36
CA GLN A 311 18.48 -17.31 -11.96
C GLN A 311 19.07 -18.59 -12.58
N LYS A 312 18.79 -19.77 -12.02
CA LYS A 312 19.15 -21.06 -12.64
C LYS A 312 18.39 -21.33 -13.96
N LEU A 313 17.25 -20.66 -14.17
CA LEU A 313 16.50 -20.66 -15.43
C LEU A 313 16.96 -19.56 -16.41
N ASN A 314 18.13 -18.94 -16.15
CA ASN A 314 18.75 -17.87 -16.95
C ASN A 314 18.06 -16.49 -16.88
N TYR A 315 17.23 -16.24 -15.88
CA TYR A 315 16.82 -14.86 -15.57
C TYR A 315 18.00 -14.11 -14.92
N SER A 316 18.13 -12.81 -15.22
CA SER A 316 19.02 -11.94 -14.44
C SER A 316 18.50 -11.80 -13.00
N GLU A 317 19.32 -11.35 -12.07
CA GLU A 317 18.87 -11.11 -10.69
C GLU A 317 17.72 -10.09 -10.65
N VAL A 318 17.87 -8.96 -11.36
CA VAL A 318 16.79 -7.97 -11.55
C VAL A 318 15.54 -8.60 -12.15
N GLY A 319 15.69 -9.40 -13.21
CA GLY A 319 14.56 -10.08 -13.86
C GLY A 319 13.84 -11.07 -12.95
N ALA A 320 14.58 -11.78 -12.09
CA ALA A 320 14.01 -12.69 -11.11
C ALA A 320 13.16 -11.94 -10.07
N PHE A 321 13.67 -10.84 -9.52
CA PHE A 321 12.89 -10.02 -8.58
C PHE A 321 11.74 -9.27 -9.24
N ARG A 322 11.86 -8.86 -10.51
CA ARG A 322 10.73 -8.31 -11.29
C ARG A 322 9.60 -9.32 -11.41
N LEU A 323 9.91 -10.57 -11.73
CA LEU A 323 8.88 -11.63 -11.79
C LEU A 323 8.16 -11.76 -10.44
N ILE A 324 8.91 -11.74 -9.33
CA ILE A 324 8.38 -11.95 -7.97
C ILE A 324 7.53 -10.76 -7.50
N PHE A 325 8.04 -9.53 -7.62
CA PHE A 325 7.40 -8.35 -7.03
C PHE A 325 6.44 -7.63 -7.98
N LYS A 326 6.61 -7.79 -9.29
CA LYS A 326 5.82 -7.08 -10.29
C LYS A 326 4.98 -8.03 -11.12
N ASP A 327 5.61 -8.84 -11.96
CA ASP A 327 4.89 -9.56 -13.01
C ASP A 327 3.89 -10.59 -12.44
N PHE A 328 4.20 -11.22 -11.29
CA PHE A 328 3.27 -12.10 -10.59
C PHE A 328 2.01 -11.36 -10.12
N TYR A 329 2.15 -10.18 -9.53
CA TYR A 329 1.01 -9.39 -9.04
C TYR A 329 0.24 -8.73 -10.19
N ASP A 330 0.89 -8.41 -11.32
CA ASP A 330 0.23 -7.94 -12.53
C ASP A 330 -0.70 -9.01 -13.16
N GLN A 331 -0.67 -10.26 -12.70
CA GLN A 331 -1.64 -11.31 -13.03
C GLN A 331 -2.85 -11.38 -12.07
N PHE A 332 -2.95 -10.48 -11.10
CA PHE A 332 -4.04 -10.42 -10.11
C PHE A 332 -4.28 -11.75 -9.36
N PRO A 333 -3.26 -12.34 -8.70
CA PRO A 333 -3.40 -13.59 -7.99
C PRO A 333 -4.44 -13.52 -6.86
N THR A 334 -5.09 -14.65 -6.63
CA THR A 334 -6.02 -14.95 -5.54
C THR A 334 -5.57 -16.24 -4.86
N THR A 335 -6.07 -16.50 -3.65
CA THR A 335 -5.77 -17.76 -2.94
C THR A 335 -6.21 -19.01 -3.70
N GLU A 336 -7.10 -18.88 -4.69
CA GLU A 336 -7.60 -20.00 -5.50
C GLU A 336 -6.78 -20.26 -6.76
N ASN A 337 -6.22 -19.22 -7.39
CA ASN A 337 -5.54 -19.35 -8.68
C ASN A 337 -4.01 -19.26 -8.60
N TRP A 338 -3.45 -18.92 -7.44
CA TRP A 338 -2.03 -18.57 -7.33
C TRP A 338 -1.09 -19.69 -7.76
N GLU A 339 -1.40 -20.97 -7.50
CA GLU A 339 -0.51 -22.08 -7.91
C GLU A 339 -0.39 -22.17 -9.45
N MET A 340 -1.49 -21.89 -10.17
CA MET A 340 -1.51 -21.82 -11.62
C MET A 340 -0.66 -20.64 -12.10
N LEU A 341 -0.88 -19.46 -11.53
CA LEU A 341 -0.12 -18.26 -11.87
C LEU A 341 1.36 -18.38 -11.50
N PHE A 342 1.67 -19.09 -10.41
CA PHE A 342 3.04 -19.38 -9.98
C PHE A 342 3.76 -20.19 -11.07
N LEU A 343 3.12 -21.23 -11.60
CA LEU A 343 3.65 -21.99 -12.74
C LEU A 343 3.78 -21.11 -13.99
N ASP A 344 2.76 -20.32 -14.31
CA ASP A 344 2.75 -19.51 -15.53
C ASP A 344 3.82 -18.41 -15.50
N VAL A 345 4.04 -17.76 -14.36
CA VAL A 345 5.01 -16.66 -14.22
C VAL A 345 6.42 -17.20 -13.99
N PHE A 346 6.60 -18.12 -13.05
CA PHE A 346 7.94 -18.58 -12.65
C PHE A 346 8.44 -19.79 -13.44
N LYS A 347 7.60 -20.35 -14.33
CA LYS A 347 7.91 -21.55 -15.14
C LYS A 347 8.31 -22.76 -14.28
N MET A 348 7.80 -22.80 -13.05
CA MET A 348 8.07 -23.82 -12.05
C MET A 348 6.80 -24.01 -11.23
N SER A 349 6.36 -25.26 -11.00
CA SER A 349 5.20 -25.47 -10.13
C SER A 349 5.58 -25.23 -8.66
N VAL A 350 4.59 -24.92 -7.83
CA VAL A 350 4.77 -24.78 -6.37
C VAL A 350 5.37 -26.05 -5.77
N ASN A 351 4.90 -27.23 -6.18
CA ASN A 351 5.44 -28.51 -5.70
C ASN A 351 6.90 -28.74 -6.13
N ASP A 352 7.28 -28.32 -7.34
CA ASP A 352 8.68 -28.40 -7.78
C ASP A 352 9.55 -27.46 -6.95
N PHE A 353 9.10 -26.23 -6.72
CA PHE A 353 9.80 -25.25 -5.89
C PHE A 353 9.98 -25.78 -4.45
N TYR A 354 8.91 -26.27 -3.82
CA TYR A 354 8.96 -26.88 -2.48
C TYR A 354 9.87 -28.10 -2.41
N THR A 355 9.95 -28.88 -3.49
CA THR A 355 10.90 -30.00 -3.57
C THR A 355 12.34 -29.50 -3.66
N LYS A 356 12.60 -28.45 -4.45
CA LYS A 356 13.92 -27.82 -4.60
C LYS A 356 14.42 -27.18 -3.32
N LEU A 357 13.53 -26.60 -2.50
CA LEU A 357 13.88 -26.03 -1.19
C LEU A 357 14.64 -27.03 -0.29
N LYS A 358 14.32 -28.32 -0.39
CA LYS A 358 15.00 -29.38 0.41
C LYS A 358 16.48 -29.55 0.11
N ALA A 359 16.97 -28.99 -1.01
CA ALA A 359 18.39 -28.97 -1.34
C ALA A 359 19.14 -27.78 -0.70
N TYR A 360 18.42 -26.83 -0.11
CA TYR A 360 18.99 -25.67 0.56
C TYR A 360 19.23 -25.96 2.05
N THR A 361 20.22 -25.29 2.63
CA THR A 361 20.39 -25.19 4.09
C THR A 361 19.51 -24.06 4.63
N ASN A 362 19.23 -24.03 5.93
CA ASN A 362 18.57 -22.90 6.59
C ASN A 362 19.51 -21.73 6.87
N ASP A 363 20.47 -21.47 5.98
CA ASP A 363 21.41 -20.37 6.10
C ASP A 363 21.11 -19.30 5.04
N ILE A 364 20.56 -18.16 5.49
CA ILE A 364 20.17 -17.05 4.60
C ILE A 364 21.35 -16.54 3.76
N ASN A 365 22.58 -16.65 4.26
CA ASN A 365 23.78 -16.17 3.58
C ASN A 365 24.01 -16.86 2.23
N THR A 366 23.43 -18.05 2.04
CA THR A 366 23.55 -18.82 0.79
C THR A 366 22.63 -18.30 -0.33
N VAL A 367 21.67 -17.45 0.00
CA VAL A 367 20.64 -16.96 -0.94
C VAL A 367 20.56 -15.44 -1.05
N LEU A 368 21.42 -14.69 -0.37
CA LEU A 368 21.41 -13.22 -0.41
C LEU A 368 21.50 -12.68 -1.85
N PRO A 369 20.76 -11.58 -2.14
CA PRO A 369 20.88 -10.87 -3.40
C PRO A 369 22.20 -10.09 -3.46
N SER A 370 22.55 -9.55 -4.64
CA SER A 370 23.66 -8.60 -4.74
C SER A 370 23.40 -7.33 -3.93
N GLU A 371 24.46 -6.78 -3.32
CA GLU A 371 24.43 -5.45 -2.69
C GLU A 371 24.11 -4.32 -3.70
N ASN A 372 24.30 -4.57 -5.00
CA ASN A 372 24.03 -3.60 -6.07
C ASN A 372 22.61 -3.70 -6.64
N LEU A 373 21.80 -4.66 -6.19
CA LEU A 373 20.40 -4.75 -6.61
C LEU A 373 19.63 -3.57 -6.04
N VAL A 374 19.00 -2.78 -6.91
CA VAL A 374 18.20 -1.60 -6.54
C VAL A 374 16.76 -1.77 -6.97
N LEU A 375 15.83 -1.21 -6.19
CA LEU A 375 14.39 -1.36 -6.41
C LEU A 375 13.93 -0.70 -7.72
N GLN A 376 14.53 0.41 -8.14
CA GLN A 376 14.18 1.08 -9.41
C GLN A 376 14.31 0.12 -10.59
N ASP A 377 15.39 -0.65 -10.66
CA ASP A 377 15.63 -1.55 -11.78
C ASP A 377 14.63 -2.71 -11.83
N ILE A 378 14.04 -3.07 -10.69
CA ILE A 378 13.02 -4.11 -10.58
C ILE A 378 11.66 -3.63 -11.11
N PHE A 379 11.31 -2.36 -10.84
CA PHE A 379 10.00 -1.79 -11.18
C PHE A 379 9.99 -0.92 -12.45
N ASN A 380 11.15 -0.56 -12.98
CA ASN A 380 11.27 0.07 -14.29
C ASN A 380 10.85 -0.91 -15.40
N ASP A 381 10.10 -0.41 -16.38
CA ASP A 381 9.50 -1.23 -17.46
C ASP A 381 10.51 -1.80 -18.47
#